data_AF-A0A7V2SKW3-F1
#
_entry.id   AF-A0A7V2SKW3-F1
#
_cell.length_a   1.000
_cell.length_b   1.000
_cell.length_c   1.000
_cell.angle_alpha   90.00
_cell.angle_beta   90.00
_cell.angle_gamma   90.00
#
_symmetry.space_group_name_H-M   'P 1'
#
loop_
_entity.id
_entity.type
_entity.pdbx_description
1 polymer ?
#
loop_
_entity_poly.entity_id
_entity_poly.type
_entity_poly.pdbx_seq_one_letter_code
_entity_poly.pdbx_strand_id
1 'polypeptide(L)'
;MKMSGEEKIAAPREQVWKALNDPVVLKKSIAGCKKLTKESDTEFTATVQAKVGPVKATFNGDVKLSKLKPPESYVLSGQGKGGVAGFAKGKATVKLAEDGDNTILTYDVDAQVGGKLAQIGSRLISSTAKKMANDFFKKFARLAVETGDGEDVKKTAKKKAGVKKAGVKKAGAKKTPSTKKVAVNKTASKKAPAKKAAANQTSKKEAPATASAKIKETENTTPVQQTAAPEYQRPAKASPVVPIVLSLLGGAILLFYYLLIRQ
;
A
#
# COMPACT_ATOMS: atom_id res chain seq x y z
N MET A 1 12.47 -2.24 -3.93
CA MET A 1 12.37 -1.17 -2.92
C MET A 1 11.71 -1.78 -1.70
N LYS A 2 12.24 -1.52 -0.51
CA LYS A 2 11.61 -1.90 0.76
C LYS A 2 11.18 -0.66 1.53
N MET A 3 10.07 -0.76 2.26
CA MET A 3 9.55 0.29 3.11
C MET A 3 8.78 -0.34 4.25
N SER A 4 9.00 0.12 5.47
CA SER A 4 8.20 -0.25 6.63
C SER A 4 7.81 0.99 7.41
N GLY A 5 6.79 0.86 8.24
CA GLY A 5 6.32 1.92 9.11
C GLY A 5 5.34 1.43 10.15
N GLU A 6 5.05 2.32 11.07
CA GLU A 6 4.12 2.13 12.17
C GLU A 6 3.26 3.39 12.30
N GLU A 7 1.97 3.21 12.48
CA GLU A 7 0.99 4.29 12.61
C GLU A 7 0.05 3.97 13.77
N LYS A 8 -0.07 4.92 14.71
CA LYS A 8 -1.05 4.84 15.78
C LYS A 8 -2.36 5.47 15.33
N ILE A 9 -3.44 4.71 15.42
CA ILE A 9 -4.79 5.14 15.00
C ILE A 9 -5.69 5.16 16.23
N ALA A 10 -6.34 6.29 16.47
CA ALA A 10 -7.20 6.52 17.63
C ALA A 10 -8.59 5.88 17.49
N ALA A 11 -8.63 4.59 17.15
CA ALA A 11 -9.84 3.80 17.05
C ALA A 11 -9.56 2.34 17.45
N PRO A 12 -10.57 1.59 17.94
CA PRO A 12 -10.46 0.17 18.22
C PRO A 12 -10.05 -0.65 17.00
N ARG A 13 -9.38 -1.78 17.23
CA ARG A 13 -8.79 -2.61 16.17
C ARG A 13 -9.83 -3.08 15.15
N GLU A 14 -11.01 -3.45 15.61
CA GLU A 14 -12.11 -3.94 14.78
C GLU A 14 -12.62 -2.84 13.84
N GLN A 15 -12.67 -1.60 14.31
CA GLN A 15 -13.07 -0.44 13.53
C GLN A 15 -12.00 -0.09 12.48
N VAL A 16 -10.72 -0.11 12.87
CA VAL A 16 -9.60 0.05 11.94
C VAL A 16 -9.62 -1.02 10.86
N TRP A 17 -9.87 -2.28 11.24
CA TRP A 17 -9.99 -3.39 10.30
C TRP A 17 -11.14 -3.20 9.31
N LYS A 18 -12.33 -2.82 9.78
CA LYS A 18 -13.48 -2.51 8.91
C LYS A 18 -13.12 -1.40 7.92
N ALA A 19 -12.55 -0.30 8.41
CA ALA A 19 -12.15 0.84 7.59
C ALA A 19 -11.09 0.47 6.53
N LEU A 20 -10.12 -0.39 6.87
CA LEU A 20 -9.09 -0.86 5.93
C LEU A 20 -9.64 -1.73 4.79
N ASN A 21 -10.87 -2.25 4.93
CA ASN A 21 -11.53 -3.09 3.95
C ASN A 21 -12.76 -2.42 3.32
N ASP A 22 -13.04 -1.17 3.68
CA ASP A 22 -14.15 -0.38 3.15
C ASP A 22 -13.71 0.41 1.90
N PRO A 23 -14.26 0.14 0.70
CA PRO A 23 -13.90 0.86 -0.52
C PRO A 23 -14.18 2.37 -0.46
N VAL A 24 -15.18 2.82 0.31
CA VAL A 24 -15.49 4.25 0.45
C VAL A 24 -14.40 4.95 1.25
N VAL A 25 -13.97 4.37 2.36
CA VAL A 25 -12.89 4.91 3.21
C VAL A 25 -11.55 4.87 2.47
N LEU A 26 -11.23 3.74 1.82
CA LEU A 26 -10.00 3.57 1.06
C LEU A 26 -9.91 4.58 -0.10
N LYS A 27 -10.98 4.76 -0.88
CA LYS A 27 -11.01 5.71 -2.00
C LYS A 27 -10.73 7.15 -1.55
N LYS A 28 -11.29 7.56 -0.40
CA LYS A 28 -11.07 8.91 0.17
C LYS A 28 -9.65 9.07 0.73
N SER A 29 -9.06 7.99 1.22
CA SER A 29 -7.72 7.99 1.82
C SER A 29 -6.60 8.01 0.78
N ILE A 30 -6.76 7.34 -0.36
CA ILE A 30 -5.73 7.25 -1.40
C ILE A 30 -5.68 8.55 -2.22
N ALA A 31 -4.58 9.29 -2.10
CA ALA A 31 -4.35 10.50 -2.87
C ALA A 31 -4.34 10.20 -4.39
N GLY A 32 -5.14 10.96 -5.15
CA GLY A 32 -5.23 10.80 -6.61
C GLY A 32 -6.09 9.61 -7.08
N CYS A 33 -6.77 8.90 -6.17
CA CYS A 33 -7.71 7.86 -6.53
C CYS A 33 -8.90 8.43 -7.32
N LYS A 34 -9.12 7.94 -8.53
CA LYS A 34 -10.24 8.29 -9.41
C LYS A 34 -11.35 7.25 -9.31
N LYS A 35 -10.97 5.97 -9.32
CA LYS A 35 -11.88 4.83 -9.22
C LYS A 35 -11.28 3.81 -8.25
N LEU A 36 -12.14 3.21 -7.44
CA LEU A 36 -11.85 2.04 -6.62
C LEU A 36 -13.10 1.17 -6.65
N THR A 37 -12.95 -0.09 -7.06
CA THR A 37 -14.01 -1.08 -7.10
C THR A 37 -13.56 -2.27 -6.26
N LYS A 38 -14.46 -2.78 -5.41
CA LYS A 38 -14.29 -4.06 -4.74
C LYS A 38 -14.89 -5.13 -5.67
N GLU A 39 -14.06 -5.95 -6.28
CA GLU A 39 -14.48 -7.02 -7.21
C GLU A 39 -14.95 -8.26 -6.43
N SER A 40 -14.32 -8.53 -5.29
CA SER A 40 -14.72 -9.58 -4.35
C SER A 40 -14.29 -9.21 -2.93
N ASP A 41 -14.52 -10.09 -1.96
CA ASP A 41 -14.03 -9.90 -0.58
C ASP A 41 -12.51 -9.82 -0.46
N THR A 42 -11.79 -10.28 -1.48
CA THR A 42 -10.32 -10.31 -1.46
C THR A 42 -9.68 -9.61 -2.65
N GLU A 43 -10.46 -9.00 -3.54
CA GLU A 43 -9.94 -8.41 -4.78
C GLU A 43 -10.51 -7.02 -5.03
N PHE A 44 -9.62 -6.09 -5.38
CA PHE A 44 -9.93 -4.69 -5.64
C PHE A 44 -9.25 -4.22 -6.93
N THR A 45 -9.92 -3.36 -7.67
CA THR A 45 -9.35 -2.63 -8.81
C THR A 45 -9.37 -1.14 -8.55
N ALA A 46 -8.30 -0.44 -8.93
CA ALA A 46 -8.14 0.99 -8.67
C ALA A 46 -7.54 1.72 -9.86
N THR A 47 -8.02 2.94 -10.11
CA THR A 47 -7.39 3.91 -11.01
C THR A 47 -6.87 5.06 -10.18
N VAL A 48 -5.55 5.24 -10.15
CA VAL A 48 -4.87 6.26 -9.34
C VAL A 48 -4.00 7.14 -10.23
N GLN A 49 -4.17 8.45 -10.13
CA GLN A 49 -3.28 9.40 -10.77
C GLN A 49 -2.20 9.84 -9.78
N ALA A 50 -0.94 9.56 -10.09
CA ALA A 50 0.19 9.91 -9.24
C ALA A 50 1.21 10.76 -10.01
N LYS A 51 1.94 11.59 -9.26
CA LYS A 51 3.04 12.42 -9.78
C LYS A 51 4.34 11.98 -9.09
N VAL A 52 5.27 11.44 -9.87
CA VAL A 52 6.60 11.02 -9.42
C VAL A 52 7.62 11.91 -10.11
N GLY A 53 8.11 12.93 -9.40
CA GLY A 53 8.99 13.94 -9.98
C GLY A 53 8.35 14.67 -11.17
N PRO A 54 9.00 14.71 -12.34
CA PRO A 54 8.46 15.35 -13.54
C PRO A 54 7.36 14.51 -14.22
N VAL A 55 7.21 13.23 -13.87
CA VAL A 55 6.27 12.32 -14.52
C VAL A 55 4.92 12.33 -13.81
N LYS A 56 3.86 12.71 -14.53
CA LYS A 56 2.47 12.51 -14.13
C LYS A 56 1.92 11.30 -14.89
N ALA A 57 1.39 10.32 -14.17
CA ALA A 57 0.88 9.09 -14.77
C ALA A 57 -0.43 8.65 -14.09
N THR A 58 -1.28 8.01 -14.89
CA THR A 58 -2.47 7.32 -14.39
C THR A 58 -2.17 5.83 -14.38
N PHE A 59 -2.36 5.21 -13.23
CA PHE A 59 -2.13 3.79 -13.01
C PHE A 59 -3.46 3.09 -12.83
N ASN A 60 -3.67 2.03 -13.60
CA ASN A 60 -4.71 1.05 -13.32
C ASN A 60 -4.06 -0.13 -12.61
N GLY A 61 -4.57 -0.48 -11.44
CA GLY A 61 -3.98 -1.53 -10.63
C GLY A 61 -5.00 -2.45 -9.99
N ASP A 62 -4.53 -3.66 -9.77
CA ASP A 62 -5.27 -4.75 -9.17
C ASP A 62 -4.59 -5.08 -7.84
N VAL A 63 -5.39 -5.30 -6.80
CA VAL A 63 -4.93 -5.65 -5.46
C VAL A 63 -5.68 -6.88 -4.99
N LYS A 64 -4.93 -7.85 -4.46
CA LYS A 64 -5.43 -9.07 -3.88
C LYS A 64 -5.01 -9.20 -2.42
N LEU A 65 -5.94 -9.59 -1.56
CA LEU A 65 -5.71 -9.92 -0.17
C LEU A 65 -5.48 -11.42 -0.02
N SER A 66 -4.54 -11.77 0.84
CA SER A 66 -4.15 -13.16 1.14
C SER A 66 -3.71 -13.28 2.58
N LYS A 67 -3.63 -14.52 3.09
CA LYS A 67 -3.21 -14.81 4.48
C LYS A 67 -4.02 -14.00 5.50
N LEU A 68 -5.33 -13.90 5.28
CA LEU A 68 -6.26 -13.15 6.13
C LEU A 68 -6.32 -13.80 7.52
N LYS A 69 -6.10 -12.98 8.55
CA LYS A 69 -6.36 -13.28 9.95
C LYS A 69 -7.13 -12.11 10.55
N PRO A 70 -8.44 -11.97 10.29
CA PRO A 70 -9.22 -10.85 10.82
C PRO A 70 -9.34 -10.93 12.34
N PRO A 71 -9.27 -9.79 13.08
CA PRO A 71 -8.92 -8.43 12.67
C PRO A 71 -7.42 -8.10 12.83
N GLU A 72 -6.53 -9.09 12.84
CA GLU A 72 -5.11 -8.93 13.18
C GLU A 72 -4.20 -8.62 11.99
N SER A 73 -4.30 -9.34 10.86
CA SER A 73 -3.31 -9.19 9.78
C SER A 73 -3.75 -9.74 8.43
N TYR A 74 -3.08 -9.28 7.38
CA TYR A 74 -3.16 -9.84 6.02
C TYR A 74 -1.96 -9.43 5.18
N VAL A 75 -1.82 -10.08 4.02
CA VAL A 75 -0.86 -9.72 2.98
C VAL A 75 -1.59 -9.21 1.75
N LEU A 76 -1.28 -8.00 1.33
CA LEU A 76 -1.68 -7.45 0.06
C LEU A 76 -0.64 -7.81 -0.99
N SER A 77 -1.09 -8.23 -2.16
CA SER A 77 -0.28 -8.28 -3.38
C SER A 77 -0.95 -7.42 -4.42
N GLY A 78 -0.19 -6.56 -5.10
CA GLY A 78 -0.76 -5.68 -6.10
C GLY A 78 0.17 -5.40 -7.26
N GLN A 79 -0.43 -5.05 -8.39
CA GLN A 79 0.26 -4.59 -9.58
C GLN A 79 -0.47 -3.37 -10.14
N GLY A 80 0.29 -2.38 -10.60
CA GLY A 80 -0.21 -1.19 -11.29
C GLY A 80 0.47 -1.02 -12.64
N LYS A 81 -0.32 -0.78 -13.69
CA LYS A 81 0.12 -0.50 -15.05
C LYS A 81 -0.14 0.98 -15.37
N GLY A 82 0.91 1.71 -15.73
CA GLY A 82 0.89 3.13 -16.07
C GLY A 82 1.13 3.42 -17.56
N GLY A 83 0.93 2.42 -18.43
CA GLY A 83 1.20 2.53 -19.87
C GLY A 83 2.66 2.89 -20.15
N VAL A 84 2.88 3.99 -20.88
CA VAL A 84 4.22 4.49 -21.23
C VAL A 84 5.07 4.88 -20.01
N ALA A 85 4.44 5.17 -18.87
CA ALA A 85 5.17 5.47 -17.64
C ALA A 85 5.84 4.20 -17.06
N GLY A 86 5.33 3.01 -17.36
CA GLY A 86 5.83 1.73 -16.87
C GLY A 86 4.87 1.04 -15.92
N PHE A 87 5.40 0.31 -14.94
CA PHE A 87 4.61 -0.50 -14.02
C PHE A 87 5.20 -0.52 -12.61
N ALA A 88 4.37 -0.88 -11.64
CA ALA A 88 4.77 -1.21 -10.29
C ALA A 88 4.13 -2.55 -9.88
N LYS A 89 4.85 -3.40 -9.16
CA LYS A 89 4.28 -4.60 -8.51
C LYS A 89 4.88 -4.75 -7.13
N GLY A 90 4.12 -5.27 -6.18
CA GLY A 90 4.63 -5.42 -4.83
C GLY A 90 3.73 -6.23 -3.92
N LYS A 91 4.24 -6.47 -2.72
CA LYS A 91 3.54 -7.09 -1.61
C LYS A 91 3.67 -6.20 -0.38
N ALA A 92 2.65 -6.21 0.45
CA ALA A 92 2.64 -5.53 1.74
C ALA A 92 2.07 -6.46 2.80
N THR A 93 2.76 -6.62 3.92
CA THR A 93 2.23 -7.29 5.11
C THR A 93 1.71 -6.22 6.04
N VAL A 94 0.45 -6.31 6.45
CA VAL A 94 -0.18 -5.39 7.41
C VAL A 94 -0.52 -6.17 8.68
N LYS A 95 -0.21 -5.59 9.83
CA LYS A 95 -0.58 -6.13 11.14
C LYS A 95 -1.16 -5.04 12.02
N LEU A 96 -2.19 -5.38 12.78
CA LEU A 96 -2.86 -4.53 13.75
C LEU A 96 -2.65 -5.13 15.14
N ALA A 97 -2.17 -4.31 16.07
CA ALA A 97 -2.09 -4.63 17.48
C ALA A 97 -2.97 -3.65 18.28
N GLU A 98 -3.59 -4.14 19.34
CA GLU A 98 -4.35 -3.31 20.27
C GLU A 98 -3.39 -2.46 21.14
N ASP A 99 -3.79 -1.23 21.43
CA ASP A 99 -3.10 -0.30 22.34
C ASP A 99 -4.15 0.53 23.11
N GLY A 100 -4.80 -0.14 24.07
CA GLY A 100 -5.98 0.38 24.77
C GLY A 100 -7.13 0.60 23.78
N ASP A 101 -7.69 1.80 23.75
CA ASP A 101 -8.73 2.20 22.79
C ASP A 101 -8.16 2.56 21.39
N ASN A 102 -6.85 2.42 21.20
CA ASN A 102 -6.15 2.71 19.95
C ASN A 102 -5.69 1.41 19.28
N THR A 103 -5.26 1.55 18.03
CA THR A 103 -4.63 0.48 17.26
C THR A 103 -3.26 0.91 16.77
N ILE A 104 -2.27 0.03 16.93
CA ILE A 104 -0.96 0.17 16.29
C ILE A 104 -0.98 -0.63 14.98
N LEU A 105 -0.93 0.07 13.86
CA LEU A 105 -0.83 -0.51 12.53
C LEU A 105 0.63 -0.54 12.10
N THR A 106 1.18 -1.72 11.88
CA THR A 106 2.50 -1.90 11.29
C THR A 106 2.40 -2.44 9.88
N TYR A 107 3.29 -1.99 9.01
CA TYR A 107 3.36 -2.48 7.64
C TYR A 107 4.80 -2.70 7.18
N ASP A 108 4.99 -3.73 6.36
CA ASP A 108 6.23 -4.02 5.64
C ASP A 108 5.92 -4.24 4.16
N VAL A 109 6.56 -3.45 3.30
CA VAL A 109 6.31 -3.39 1.86
C VAL A 109 7.58 -3.75 1.11
N ASP A 110 7.42 -4.65 0.12
CA ASP A 110 8.42 -4.95 -0.88
C ASP A 110 7.82 -4.70 -2.28
N ALA A 111 8.39 -3.77 -3.02
CA ALA A 111 7.89 -3.33 -4.31
C ALA A 111 8.98 -3.19 -5.37
N GLN A 112 8.62 -3.53 -6.60
CA GLN A 112 9.43 -3.37 -7.80
C GLN A 112 8.75 -2.39 -8.75
N VAL A 113 9.51 -1.44 -9.27
CA VAL A 113 9.07 -0.47 -10.29
C VAL A 113 9.92 -0.67 -11.53
N GLY A 114 9.28 -0.63 -12.70
CA GLY A 114 9.92 -0.84 -14.00
C GLY A 114 9.44 0.15 -15.06
N GLY A 115 10.08 0.13 -16.23
CA GLY A 115 9.80 1.04 -17.34
C GLY A 115 10.41 2.44 -17.14
N LYS A 116 9.79 3.46 -17.75
CA LYS A 116 10.30 4.85 -17.70
C LYS A 116 10.36 5.41 -16.27
N LEU A 117 9.45 4.99 -15.39
CA LEU A 117 9.49 5.38 -13.98
C LEU A 117 10.76 4.93 -13.27
N ALA A 118 11.30 3.75 -13.60
CA ALA A 118 12.53 3.26 -12.98
C ALA A 118 13.76 4.13 -13.35
N GLN A 119 13.72 4.80 -14.51
CA GLN A 119 14.78 5.69 -14.99
C GLN A 119 14.86 7.00 -14.19
N ILE A 120 13.80 7.38 -13.47
CA ILE A 120 13.77 8.57 -12.60
C ILE A 120 14.68 8.38 -11.38
N GLY A 121 14.97 7.14 -11.01
CA GLY A 121 15.85 6.78 -9.90
C GLY A 121 15.11 6.37 -8.63
N SER A 122 15.71 5.41 -7.91
CA SER A 122 15.11 4.78 -6.73
C SER A 122 14.77 5.76 -5.61
N ARG A 123 15.64 6.75 -5.35
CA ARG A 123 15.44 7.73 -4.28
C ARG A 123 14.16 8.54 -4.44
N LEU A 124 13.89 9.02 -5.66
CA LEU A 124 12.69 9.85 -5.91
C LEU A 124 11.40 9.03 -5.83
N ILE A 125 11.45 7.79 -6.32
CA ILE A 125 10.35 6.83 -6.20
C ILE A 125 10.06 6.57 -4.72
N SER A 126 11.10 6.28 -3.92
CA SER A 126 10.95 6.02 -2.49
C SER A 126 10.40 7.23 -1.72
N SER A 127 10.87 8.44 -2.02
CA SER A 127 10.35 9.66 -1.40
C SER A 127 8.87 9.89 -1.75
N THR A 128 8.49 9.63 -3.01
CA THR A 128 7.10 9.78 -3.45
C THR A 128 6.19 8.74 -2.79
N ALA A 129 6.62 7.48 -2.75
CA ALA A 129 5.88 6.40 -2.08
C ALA A 129 5.69 6.68 -0.57
N LYS A 130 6.74 7.14 0.12
CA LYS A 130 6.66 7.54 1.53
C LYS A 130 5.69 8.69 1.75
N LYS A 131 5.71 9.71 0.88
CA LYS A 131 4.75 10.81 0.94
C LYS A 131 3.32 10.30 0.75
N MET A 132 3.07 9.44 -0.24
CA MET A 132 1.75 8.86 -0.48
C MET A 132 1.25 8.03 0.70
N ALA A 133 2.13 7.24 1.34
CA ALA A 133 1.79 6.48 2.55
C ALA A 133 1.40 7.42 3.71
N ASN A 134 2.21 8.46 3.96
CA ASN A 134 1.90 9.45 5.00
C ASN A 134 0.56 10.16 4.74
N ASP A 135 0.31 10.58 3.49
CA ASP A 135 -0.93 11.25 3.10
C ASP A 135 -2.14 10.31 3.23
N PHE A 136 -1.95 9.02 2.94
CA PHE A 136 -2.95 7.98 3.16
C PHE A 136 -3.28 7.86 4.64
N PHE A 137 -2.30 7.60 5.51
CA PHE A 137 -2.56 7.35 6.93
C PHE A 137 -3.13 8.57 7.66
N LYS A 138 -2.71 9.79 7.30
CA LYS A 138 -3.32 11.03 7.83
C LYS A 138 -4.82 11.12 7.56
N LYS A 139 -5.25 10.79 6.33
CA LYS A 139 -6.67 10.80 5.96
C LYS A 139 -7.41 9.60 6.52
N PHE A 140 -6.78 8.44 6.45
CA PHE A 140 -7.34 7.19 6.93
C PHE A 140 -7.62 7.22 8.42
N ALA A 141 -6.66 7.67 9.24
CA ALA A 141 -6.83 7.75 10.69
C ALA A 141 -8.04 8.62 11.08
N ARG A 142 -8.27 9.72 10.37
CA ARG A 142 -9.46 10.57 10.57
C ARG A 142 -10.75 9.83 10.21
N LEU A 143 -10.80 9.20 9.04
CA LEU A 143 -11.99 8.51 8.53
C LEU A 143 -12.30 7.22 9.32
N ALA A 144 -11.27 6.55 9.82
CA ALA A 144 -11.41 5.35 10.62
C ALA A 144 -12.21 5.65 11.89
N VAL A 145 -11.94 6.78 12.57
CA VAL A 145 -12.68 7.23 13.77
C VAL A 145 -14.15 7.51 13.45
N GLU A 146 -14.44 8.17 12.33
CA GLU A 146 -15.81 8.52 11.91
C GLU A 146 -16.69 7.29 11.60
N THR A 147 -16.10 6.11 11.39
CA THR A 147 -16.84 4.87 11.08
C THR A 147 -17.47 4.22 12.34
N GLY A 148 -17.09 4.65 13.54
CA GLY A 148 -17.55 4.07 14.82
C GLY A 148 -18.86 4.65 15.36
N ASP A 149 -19.27 5.84 14.90
CA ASP A 149 -20.44 6.55 15.43
C ASP A 149 -21.76 6.20 14.74
N GLY A 150 -21.74 5.29 13.76
CA GLY A 150 -22.84 5.08 12.80
C GLY A 150 -23.79 3.90 13.06
N GLU A 151 -23.45 2.95 13.93
CA GLU A 151 -24.24 1.71 14.09
C GLU A 151 -24.25 1.24 15.54
N ASP A 152 -24.87 1.97 16.49
CA ASP A 152 -25.38 1.41 17.76
C ASP A 152 -26.14 2.43 18.66
N VAL A 153 -26.99 3.31 18.10
CA VAL A 153 -27.95 4.09 18.94
C VAL A 153 -29.31 4.22 18.27
N LYS A 154 -29.99 3.10 18.00
CA LYS A 154 -31.46 3.15 17.79
C LYS A 154 -32.23 1.85 18.00
N LYS A 155 -31.97 1.07 19.07
CA LYS A 155 -32.97 0.05 19.47
C LYS A 155 -32.92 -0.46 20.92
N THR A 156 -32.75 0.36 21.95
CA THR A 156 -33.26 -0.01 23.30
C THR A 156 -33.40 1.17 24.25
N ALA A 157 -34.46 1.97 24.12
CA ALA A 157 -34.94 2.83 25.22
C ALA A 157 -36.39 3.29 24.98
N LYS A 158 -37.34 2.36 25.04
CA LYS A 158 -38.75 2.71 25.26
C LYS A 158 -39.47 1.64 26.07
N LYS A 159 -39.28 1.63 27.39
CA LYS A 159 -40.32 1.25 28.35
C LYS A 159 -39.98 1.70 29.78
N LYS A 160 -40.89 2.51 30.34
CA LYS A 160 -41.10 2.87 31.76
C LYS A 160 -39.98 3.73 32.37
N ALA A 161 -40.24 4.80 33.12
CA ALA A 161 -41.45 5.23 33.81
C ALA A 161 -41.44 6.76 33.93
N GLY A 162 -42.62 7.37 33.77
CA GLY A 162 -42.88 8.69 34.34
C GLY A 162 -43.56 8.51 35.69
N VAL A 163 -43.11 9.26 36.70
CA VAL A 163 -43.96 9.83 37.75
C VAL A 163 -43.38 11.19 38.14
N LYS A 164 -44.28 12.17 38.27
CA LYS A 164 -44.09 13.60 38.56
C LYS A 164 -43.92 13.89 40.06
N LYS A 165 -43.23 15.00 40.40
CA LYS A 165 -43.62 16.13 41.31
C LYS A 165 -42.36 17.01 41.53
N ALA A 166 -42.28 18.27 41.09
CA ALA A 166 -42.90 19.51 41.60
C ALA A 166 -42.44 19.91 43.02
N GLY A 167 -41.42 20.79 43.13
CA GLY A 167 -41.51 22.14 43.75
C GLY A 167 -40.70 22.18 45.08
N VAL A 168 -39.95 23.20 45.53
CA VAL A 168 -40.08 24.68 45.48
C VAL A 168 -38.72 25.33 45.91
N LYS A 169 -38.40 26.50 45.31
CA LYS A 169 -37.70 27.77 45.75
C LYS A 169 -36.81 27.77 47.04
N LYS A 170 -35.82 28.64 47.30
CA LYS A 170 -35.43 30.01 46.85
C LYS A 170 -34.05 30.38 47.45
N ALA A 171 -33.38 31.37 46.84
CA ALA A 171 -32.46 32.40 47.43
C ALA A 171 -31.09 31.94 48.01
N GLY A 172 -29.98 32.67 47.89
CA GLY A 172 -29.67 33.96 47.28
C GLY A 172 -28.24 34.43 47.68
N ALA A 173 -27.70 35.38 46.90
CA ALA A 173 -26.59 36.32 47.21
C ALA A 173 -25.16 35.73 47.43
N LYS A 174 -24.04 36.42 47.18
CA LYS A 174 -23.60 37.61 46.42
C LYS A 174 -22.09 37.75 46.72
N LYS A 175 -21.26 38.11 45.73
CA LYS A 175 -20.03 38.96 45.79
C LYS A 175 -18.78 38.37 45.09
N THR A 176 -18.45 38.99 43.97
CA THR A 176 -17.10 39.32 43.43
C THR A 176 -16.47 40.47 44.25
N PRO A 177 -15.28 41.05 43.90
CA PRO A 177 -14.02 40.52 43.34
C PRO A 177 -12.78 41.07 44.10
N SER A 178 -11.55 40.61 43.80
CA SER A 178 -10.36 41.49 43.82
C SER A 178 -9.16 40.91 43.08
N THR A 179 -8.56 41.80 42.28
CA THR A 179 -7.34 41.71 41.49
C THR A 179 -6.10 42.08 42.32
N LYS A 180 -4.94 41.47 42.05
CA LYS A 180 -3.65 42.17 42.04
C LYS A 180 -2.56 41.38 41.30
N LYS A 181 -1.58 42.14 40.84
CA LYS A 181 -0.67 41.97 39.71
C LYS A 181 0.77 41.84 40.22
N VAL A 182 1.67 41.41 39.33
CA VAL A 182 3.14 41.63 39.32
C VAL A 182 4.01 40.63 40.10
N ALA A 183 4.86 39.87 39.40
CA ALA A 183 6.31 40.13 39.33
C ALA A 183 7.08 38.95 38.69
N VAL A 184 7.81 39.29 37.63
CA VAL A 184 8.89 38.51 37.03
C VAL A 184 10.11 38.56 37.96
N ASN A 185 10.74 37.42 38.25
CA ASN A 185 12.17 37.22 37.99
C ASN A 185 12.59 35.77 38.28
N LYS A 186 13.26 35.12 37.33
CA LYS A 186 14.09 33.94 37.63
C LYS A 186 15.33 33.93 36.73
N THR A 187 16.38 34.49 37.29
CA THR A 187 17.77 34.34 36.84
C THR A 187 18.30 33.01 37.41
N ALA A 188 18.82 32.11 36.58
CA ALA A 188 19.83 31.12 36.98
C ALA A 188 20.48 30.45 35.76
N SER A 189 21.70 30.88 35.50
CA SER A 189 22.87 30.16 34.98
C SER A 189 22.72 28.72 34.49
N LYS A 190 23.24 28.45 33.29
CA LYS A 190 24.15 27.29 33.12
C LYS A 190 25.26 27.55 32.09
N LYS A 191 26.47 27.35 32.59
CA LYS A 191 27.79 27.40 31.98
C LYS A 191 28.05 26.06 31.24
N ALA A 192 28.83 26.13 30.15
CA ALA A 192 29.45 25.04 29.37
C ALA A 192 30.45 24.18 30.22
N PRO A 193 31.28 23.21 29.72
CA PRO A 193 31.59 22.79 28.33
C PRO A 193 31.94 21.28 28.06
N ALA A 194 32.41 21.00 26.82
CA ALA A 194 33.34 19.94 26.31
C ALA A 194 32.84 18.47 26.17
N LYS A 195 32.96 17.71 25.06
CA LYS A 195 33.91 17.48 23.93
C LYS A 195 34.95 16.36 24.17
N LYS A 196 34.80 15.21 23.48
CA LYS A 196 35.81 14.28 22.86
C LYS A 196 35.08 12.97 22.46
N ALA A 197 35.14 12.36 21.27
CA ALA A 197 36.10 12.23 20.16
C ALA A 197 37.38 11.39 20.44
N ALA A 198 37.35 10.12 20.03
CA ALA A 198 38.42 9.24 19.48
C ALA A 198 37.79 7.82 19.30
N ALA A 199 37.73 7.09 18.18
CA ALA A 199 38.64 6.78 17.06
C ALA A 199 39.79 5.80 17.41
N ASN A 200 39.69 4.54 16.94
CA ASN A 200 40.71 3.77 16.17
C ASN A 200 40.17 2.34 15.86
N GLN A 201 40.06 1.85 14.62
CA GLN A 201 41.10 1.34 13.66
C GLN A 201 41.73 -0.01 14.08
N THR A 202 42.12 -0.99 13.26
CA THR A 202 42.14 -1.28 11.79
C THR A 202 42.72 -2.71 11.62
N SER A 203 42.52 -3.33 10.44
CA SER A 203 43.45 -4.20 9.65
C SER A 203 42.81 -5.53 9.22
N LYS A 204 43.08 -6.16 8.05
CA LYS A 204 43.96 -5.98 6.87
C LYS A 204 43.43 -6.97 5.79
N LYS A 205 43.33 -6.62 4.48
CA LYS A 205 44.20 -7.06 3.33
C LYS A 205 44.18 -8.59 3.09
N GLU A 206 43.89 -9.15 1.91
CA GLU A 206 44.68 -9.12 0.67
C GLU A 206 43.97 -9.98 -0.43
N ALA A 207 44.17 -9.67 -1.73
CA ALA A 207 43.98 -10.58 -2.88
C ALA A 207 45.37 -10.80 -3.52
N PRO A 208 45.66 -11.87 -4.31
CA PRO A 208 45.39 -11.81 -5.77
C PRO A 208 45.29 -13.17 -6.56
N ALA A 209 44.98 -13.06 -7.86
CA ALA A 209 45.56 -13.76 -9.05
C ALA A 209 45.30 -15.25 -9.44
N THR A 210 44.74 -15.40 -10.67
CA THR A 210 45.08 -16.27 -11.85
C THR A 210 45.69 -17.68 -11.71
N ALA A 211 45.16 -18.67 -12.47
CA ALA A 211 45.85 -19.43 -13.55
C ALA A 211 45.12 -20.73 -13.98
N SER A 212 45.23 -21.04 -15.27
CA SER A 212 44.72 -22.20 -16.01
C SER A 212 45.47 -23.52 -15.73
N ALA A 213 44.80 -24.68 -15.88
CA ALA A 213 45.46 -25.94 -16.26
C ALA A 213 44.46 -26.96 -16.88
N LYS A 214 44.97 -27.68 -17.88
CA LYS A 214 44.35 -28.56 -18.88
C LYS A 214 44.75 -30.00 -18.59
N ILE A 215 43.85 -30.98 -18.44
CA ILE A 215 44.22 -32.43 -18.53
C ILE A 215 43.07 -33.31 -19.09
N LYS A 216 43.38 -33.87 -20.27
CA LYS A 216 43.07 -35.19 -20.90
C LYS A 216 41.64 -35.70 -21.12
N GLU A 217 41.35 -35.86 -22.42
CA GLU A 217 40.66 -37.01 -23.03
C GLU A 217 41.30 -38.36 -22.63
N THR A 218 40.45 -39.34 -22.35
CA THR A 218 40.67 -40.74 -22.69
C THR A 218 39.34 -41.36 -23.09
N GLU A 219 39.28 -41.80 -24.35
CA GLU A 219 38.25 -42.64 -24.93
C GLU A 219 38.13 -43.99 -24.21
N ASN A 220 36.91 -44.51 -24.10
CA ASN A 220 36.66 -45.93 -24.37
C ASN A 220 35.16 -46.18 -24.67
N THR A 221 34.87 -46.37 -25.97
CA THR A 221 34.14 -47.51 -26.58
C THR A 221 33.82 -48.69 -25.63
N THR A 222 32.70 -49.43 -25.59
CA THR A 222 31.50 -49.76 -26.43
C THR A 222 30.61 -50.70 -25.54
N PRO A 223 29.47 -51.29 -25.98
CA PRO A 223 28.11 -50.83 -26.31
C PRO A 223 27.06 -51.23 -25.20
N VAL A 224 25.75 -51.03 -25.43
CA VAL A 224 24.65 -52.02 -25.21
C VAL A 224 23.24 -51.38 -25.33
N GLN A 225 22.46 -51.92 -26.28
CA GLN A 225 20.99 -52.14 -26.36
C GLN A 225 19.98 -50.98 -26.29
N GLN A 226 19.57 -50.56 -27.49
CA GLN A 226 18.23 -50.66 -28.07
C GLN A 226 17.07 -51.19 -27.18
N THR A 227 16.13 -50.30 -26.86
CA THR A 227 14.71 -50.65 -26.62
C THR A 227 13.82 -49.74 -27.44
N ALA A 228 12.93 -50.36 -28.22
CA ALA A 228 12.04 -49.76 -29.19
C ALA A 228 10.94 -48.88 -28.56
N ALA A 229 10.61 -47.77 -29.23
CA ALA A 229 9.38 -47.01 -29.01
C ALA A 229 8.33 -47.45 -30.04
N PRO A 230 7.05 -47.61 -29.66
CA PRO A 230 6.03 -48.09 -30.59
C PRO A 230 5.62 -47.02 -31.59
N GLU A 231 5.48 -47.49 -32.82
CA GLU A 231 4.95 -46.83 -34.00
C GLU A 231 3.47 -46.48 -33.81
N TYR A 232 3.10 -45.21 -34.04
CA TYR A 232 1.70 -44.81 -34.19
C TYR A 232 1.43 -44.29 -35.60
N GLN A 233 0.55 -45.02 -36.28
CA GLN A 233 0.14 -44.86 -37.65
C GLN A 233 -0.67 -43.57 -37.85
N ARG A 234 -0.42 -42.91 -39.00
CA ARG A 234 -1.30 -41.89 -39.58
C ARG A 234 -2.65 -42.48 -39.97
N PRO A 235 -3.72 -41.68 -39.83
CA PRO A 235 -4.76 -41.65 -40.86
C PRO A 235 -4.85 -40.28 -41.54
N ALA A 236 -5.37 -40.32 -42.77
CA ALA A 236 -5.24 -39.33 -43.82
C ALA A 236 -6.43 -38.35 -43.94
N LYS A 237 -6.13 -37.20 -44.58
CA LYS A 237 -6.98 -36.26 -45.37
C LYS A 237 -8.19 -35.56 -44.71
N ALA A 238 -8.15 -34.23 -44.69
CA ALA A 238 -9.03 -33.32 -45.47
C ALA A 238 -8.68 -31.83 -45.23
N SER A 239 -8.46 -31.06 -46.31
CA SER A 239 -8.42 -29.58 -46.37
C SER A 239 -9.86 -29.02 -46.51
N PRO A 240 -10.21 -27.75 -46.16
CA PRO A 240 -9.75 -26.56 -46.89
C PRO A 240 -9.57 -25.27 -46.06
N VAL A 241 -8.78 -24.34 -46.61
CA VAL A 241 -8.93 -22.88 -46.59
C VAL A 241 -10.03 -22.30 -45.66
N VAL A 242 -9.65 -21.87 -44.45
CA VAL A 242 -10.46 -21.06 -43.52
C VAL A 242 -9.51 -20.20 -42.69
N PRO A 243 -9.63 -18.86 -42.64
CA PRO A 243 -9.79 -17.88 -43.70
C PRO A 243 -8.63 -16.83 -43.61
N ILE A 244 -8.10 -16.31 -44.71
CA ILE A 244 -8.54 -15.02 -45.27
C ILE A 244 -8.84 -13.97 -44.17
N VAL A 245 -7.85 -13.11 -43.92
CA VAL A 245 -8.01 -11.65 -43.95
C VAL A 245 -9.11 -11.11 -43.01
N LEU A 246 -8.84 -10.85 -41.72
CA LEU A 246 -8.03 -9.73 -41.25
C LEU A 246 -8.33 -8.34 -41.89
N SER A 247 -9.52 -8.09 -42.45
CA SER A 247 -9.85 -6.76 -43.05
C SER A 247 -11.23 -6.16 -42.76
N LEU A 248 -11.99 -6.59 -41.74
CA LEU A 248 -13.27 -5.91 -41.40
C LEU A 248 -13.40 -5.36 -39.98
N LEU A 249 -12.47 -5.68 -39.06
CA LEU A 249 -12.49 -5.11 -37.71
C LEU A 249 -11.39 -4.05 -37.44
N GLY A 250 -10.38 -3.95 -38.31
CA GLY A 250 -9.32 -2.94 -38.20
C GLY A 250 -9.73 -1.54 -38.69
N GLY A 251 -10.75 -1.44 -39.56
CA GLY A 251 -11.19 -0.16 -40.13
C GLY A 251 -11.98 0.73 -39.17
N ALA A 252 -12.74 0.15 -38.23
CA ALA A 252 -13.54 0.92 -37.29
C ALA A 252 -12.70 1.63 -36.21
N ILE A 253 -11.55 1.05 -35.84
CA ILE A 253 -10.68 1.61 -34.80
C ILE A 253 -9.85 2.79 -35.33
N LEU A 254 -9.45 2.77 -36.60
CA LEU A 254 -8.78 3.90 -37.26
C LEU A 254 -9.73 5.08 -37.50
N LEU A 255 -11.00 4.82 -37.81
CA LEU A 255 -12.02 5.87 -37.97
C LEU A 255 -12.37 6.55 -36.63
N PHE A 256 -12.36 5.79 -35.54
CA PHE A 256 -12.56 6.33 -34.18
C PHE A 256 -11.36 7.17 -33.70
N TYR A 257 -10.12 6.77 -34.06
CA TYR A 257 -8.92 7.56 -33.77
C TYR A 257 -8.85 8.85 -34.60
N TYR A 258 -9.32 8.82 -35.85
CA TYR A 258 -9.32 10.00 -36.74
C TYR A 258 -10.36 11.05 -36.33
N LEU A 259 -11.53 10.63 -35.81
CA LEU A 259 -12.57 11.56 -35.31
C LEU A 259 -12.21 12.23 -33.97
N LEU A 260 -11.36 11.60 -33.14
CA LEU A 260 -10.92 12.15 -31.85
C LEU A 260 -9.79 13.18 -31.95
N ILE A 261 -9.10 13.26 -33.09
CA ILE A 261 -7.99 14.21 -33.31
C ILE A 261 -8.48 15.55 -33.91
N ARG A 262 -9.76 15.65 -34.29
CA ARG A 262 -10.31 16.82 -34.99
C ARG A 262 -11.36 17.63 -34.21
N GLN A 263 -11.41 17.48 -32.89
CA GLN A 263 -12.11 18.35 -31.93
C GLN A 263 -11.08 18.88 -30.93
#